data_AF-A0A7X7KRB6-F1
#
_entry.id   AF-A0A7X7KRB6-F1
#
_cell.length_a   1.000
_cell.length_b   1.000
_cell.length_c   1.000
_cell.angle_alpha   90.00
_cell.angle_beta   90.00
_cell.angle_gamma   90.00
#
_symmetry.space_group_name_H-M   'P 1'
#
loop_
_entity.id
_entity.type
_entity.pdbx_description
1 polymer ?
#
loop_
_entity_poly.entity_id
_entity_poly.type
_entity_poly.pdbx_seq_one_letter_code
_entity_poly.pdbx_strand_id
1 'polypeptide(L)'
;MRGNACFPRIWLWPEAGLERCRGAGRVLPALAVALLVLSCSLSAAPAAAPSAADAAASPALAGAVRDLLTASHPSLDVGAMLDYYSRTSPDIHAEIRTHIQGRAEDAAAYLGRLADHYQRLDRIRERNPDEFERLLNLDLLESRARMLGRLVLQSQAALNDGTADDAAAVRAAMTRAKEELRGVLERAFDNTQQNQRIELNRLEAELRTMRRLLDERAAKRDLIIRQRFIELCGQEMPAAATAPPAATP
;
A
#
# COMPACT_ATOMS: atom_id res chain seq x y z
N MET A 1 10.76 -21.57 17.62
CA MET A 1 9.40 -21.16 17.20
C MET A 1 9.49 -19.74 16.69
N ARG A 2 8.90 -19.50 15.52
CA ARG A 2 9.09 -18.32 14.67
C ARG A 2 8.47 -17.06 15.28
N GLY A 3 9.21 -15.95 15.28
CA GLY A 3 8.70 -14.61 15.58
C GLY A 3 9.07 -13.66 14.44
N ASN A 4 8.23 -13.62 13.40
CA ASN A 4 8.28 -12.58 12.38
C ASN A 4 7.79 -11.27 13.01
N ALA A 5 8.69 -10.41 13.48
CA ALA A 5 8.35 -9.04 13.86
C ALA A 5 8.53 -8.12 12.64
N CYS A 6 7.58 -8.22 11.69
CA CYS A 6 7.43 -7.24 10.64
C CYS A 6 6.75 -5.99 11.22
N PHE A 7 7.33 -4.80 11.02
CA PHE A 7 6.56 -3.56 11.10
C PHE A 7 5.47 -3.58 10.01
N PRO A 8 4.17 -3.61 10.35
CA PRO A 8 3.14 -3.42 9.36
C PRO A 8 3.17 -1.97 8.90
N ARG A 9 3.05 -1.76 7.59
CA ARG A 9 2.75 -0.43 7.07
C ARG A 9 1.38 -0.03 7.60
N ILE A 10 1.30 1.15 8.23
CA ILE A 10 0.18 1.56 9.08
C ILE A 10 -1.13 1.63 8.28
N TRP A 11 -1.00 1.90 6.98
CA TRP A 11 -2.12 2.15 6.06
C TRP A 11 -2.28 1.10 4.96
N LEU A 12 -1.35 0.13 4.86
CA LEU A 12 -1.59 -1.05 4.04
C LEU A 12 -2.51 -1.95 4.84
N TRP A 13 -3.81 -1.74 4.64
CA TRP A 13 -4.79 -2.76 4.89
C TRP A 13 -4.28 -4.05 4.23
N PRO A 14 -4.11 -5.16 4.98
CA PRO A 14 -3.75 -6.41 4.35
C PRO A 14 -4.89 -6.78 3.41
N GLU A 15 -4.67 -6.72 2.09
CA GLU A 15 -5.63 -7.26 1.11
C GLU A 15 -5.92 -8.75 1.38
N ALA A 16 -5.03 -9.42 2.13
CA ALA A 16 -5.23 -10.76 2.69
C ALA A 16 -6.45 -10.90 3.63
N GLY A 17 -7.07 -9.79 4.07
CA GLY A 17 -8.27 -9.79 4.89
C GLY A 17 -9.60 -9.87 4.12
N LEU A 18 -9.62 -9.53 2.82
CA LEU A 18 -10.86 -9.51 2.03
C LEU A 18 -11.31 -10.89 1.55
N GLU A 19 -10.40 -11.86 1.46
CA GLU A 19 -10.78 -13.24 1.07
C GLU A 19 -11.42 -14.07 2.21
N ARG A 20 -11.38 -13.60 3.47
CA ARG A 20 -11.99 -14.31 4.61
C ARG A 20 -13.34 -13.77 5.08
N CYS A 21 -13.85 -12.70 4.49
CA CYS A 21 -15.13 -12.12 4.89
C CYS A 21 -16.36 -12.72 4.16
N ARG A 22 -16.22 -13.91 3.55
CA ARG A 22 -17.36 -14.61 2.93
C ARG A 22 -18.14 -15.52 3.90
N GLY A 23 -17.77 -15.57 5.18
CA GLY A 23 -18.53 -16.37 6.14
C GLY A 23 -18.03 -16.24 7.57
N ALA A 24 -18.41 -15.18 8.27
CA ALA A 24 -18.65 -15.19 9.71
C ALA A 24 -19.09 -13.78 10.12
N GLY A 25 -20.33 -13.67 10.60
CA GLY A 25 -20.83 -12.46 11.22
C GLY A 25 -20.13 -12.20 12.55
N ARG A 26 -19.87 -10.91 12.80
CA ARG A 26 -19.52 -10.28 14.08
C ARG A 26 -18.16 -10.69 14.67
N VAL A 27 -17.35 -9.67 14.97
CA VAL A 27 -16.73 -9.37 16.28
C VAL A 27 -15.46 -8.51 16.07
N LEU A 28 -15.51 -7.30 16.64
CA LEU A 28 -14.43 -6.40 17.11
C LEU A 28 -13.65 -5.47 16.15
N PRO A 29 -13.84 -4.13 16.28
CA PRO A 29 -12.86 -3.12 15.86
C PRO A 29 -11.91 -2.66 16.99
N ALA A 30 -11.96 -3.25 18.20
CA ALA A 30 -11.26 -2.69 19.37
C ALA A 30 -9.87 -3.29 19.68
N LEU A 31 -9.48 -4.42 19.05
CA LEU A 31 -8.20 -5.09 19.36
C LEU A 31 -7.03 -4.70 18.45
N ALA A 32 -7.30 -4.00 17.33
CA ALA A 32 -6.25 -3.62 16.36
C ALA A 32 -5.45 -2.37 16.79
N VAL A 33 -6.00 -1.52 17.67
CA VAL A 33 -5.34 -0.28 18.10
C VAL A 33 -4.33 -0.53 19.24
N ALA A 34 -4.53 -1.57 20.05
CA ALA A 34 -3.69 -1.86 21.22
C ALA A 34 -2.39 -2.61 20.91
N LEU A 35 -2.27 -3.23 19.73
CA LEU A 35 -1.06 -3.97 19.31
C LEU A 35 -0.02 -3.09 18.59
N LEU A 36 -0.29 -1.79 18.41
CA LEU A 36 0.51 -0.88 17.59
C LEU A 36 1.60 -0.11 18.37
N VAL A 37 1.73 -0.32 19.69
CA VAL A 37 2.64 0.45 20.54
C VAL A 37 3.73 -0.41 21.21
N LEU A 38 3.71 -1.73 21.05
CA LEU A 38 4.51 -2.62 21.92
C LEU A 38 5.51 -3.54 21.20
N SER A 39 6.16 -3.10 20.13
CA SER A 39 7.32 -3.84 19.59
C SER A 39 8.21 -2.97 18.72
N CYS A 40 9.29 -2.45 19.30
CA CYS A 40 10.66 -2.40 18.75
C CYS A 40 11.45 -1.28 19.43
N SER A 41 12.10 -1.63 20.53
CA SER A 41 13.32 -0.99 20.98
C SER A 41 14.49 -1.57 20.18
N LEU A 42 14.78 -1.00 19.01
CA LEU A 42 16.09 -1.10 18.39
C LEU A 42 16.62 0.32 18.21
N SER A 43 17.64 0.64 19.00
CA SER A 43 18.34 1.93 18.96
C SER A 43 19.03 2.09 17.61
N ALA A 44 18.47 2.95 16.75
CA ALA A 44 19.15 3.48 15.58
C ALA A 44 19.57 4.93 15.87
N ALA A 45 20.86 5.19 15.79
CA ALA A 45 21.46 6.51 15.97
C ALA A 45 20.93 7.52 14.94
N PRO A 46 20.86 8.82 15.26
CA PRO A 46 20.27 9.83 14.39
C PRO A 46 21.13 10.01 13.12
N ALA A 47 20.49 9.95 11.96
CA ALA A 47 21.14 10.25 10.68
C ALA A 47 21.38 11.75 10.54
N ALA A 48 22.65 12.15 10.52
CA ALA A 48 23.09 13.48 10.13
C ALA A 48 22.98 13.68 8.59
N ALA A 49 22.99 14.94 8.15
CA ALA A 49 22.90 15.32 6.74
C ALA A 49 23.95 14.61 5.85
N PRO A 50 23.62 14.31 4.58
CA PRO A 50 24.45 13.47 3.72
C PRO A 50 25.82 14.10 3.45
N SER A 51 26.87 13.32 3.72
CA SER A 51 28.29 13.69 3.54
C SER A 51 28.84 13.14 2.23
N ALA A 52 30.05 13.55 1.82
CA ALA A 52 30.74 12.98 0.66
C ALA A 52 30.99 11.45 0.77
N ALA A 53 30.95 10.89 1.98
CA ALA A 53 30.99 9.44 2.21
C ALA A 53 29.66 8.75 1.87
N ASP A 54 28.51 9.44 1.94
CA ASP A 54 27.21 8.90 1.54
C ASP A 54 27.11 8.73 0.01
N ALA A 55 27.83 9.52 -0.78
CA ALA A 55 27.87 9.41 -2.24
C ALA A 55 28.65 8.16 -2.72
N ALA A 56 29.77 7.81 -2.08
CA ALA A 56 30.54 6.60 -2.39
C ALA A 56 29.90 5.31 -1.81
N ALA A 57 29.12 5.44 -0.74
CA ALA A 57 28.34 4.34 -0.17
C ALA A 57 27.14 3.93 -1.04
N SER A 58 26.65 4.82 -1.91
CA SER A 58 25.47 4.59 -2.76
C SER A 58 25.62 3.43 -3.76
N PRO A 59 26.70 3.33 -4.59
CA PRO A 59 26.86 2.22 -5.52
C PRO A 59 27.15 0.87 -4.82
N ALA A 60 27.87 0.88 -3.68
CA ALA A 60 28.13 -0.33 -2.91
C ALA A 60 26.85 -0.87 -2.24
N LEU A 61 26.02 0.02 -1.71
CA LEU A 61 24.69 -0.32 -1.19
C LEU A 61 23.80 -0.88 -2.30
N ALA A 62 23.76 -0.23 -3.46
CA ALA A 62 22.99 -0.69 -4.61
C ALA A 62 23.43 -2.08 -5.09
N GLY A 63 24.74 -2.37 -5.09
CA GLY A 63 25.27 -3.71 -5.38
C GLY A 63 24.79 -4.76 -4.37
N ALA A 64 24.90 -4.48 -3.08
CA ALA A 64 24.46 -5.41 -2.04
C ALA A 64 22.93 -5.65 -2.04
N VAL A 65 22.14 -4.60 -2.26
CA VAL A 65 20.67 -4.73 -2.47
C VAL A 65 20.38 -5.58 -3.70
N ARG A 66 21.10 -5.32 -4.81
CA ARG A 66 20.96 -6.06 -6.07
C ARG A 66 21.23 -7.54 -5.84
N ASP A 67 22.31 -7.90 -5.16
CA ASP A 67 22.65 -9.30 -4.92
C ASP A 67 21.55 -10.04 -4.16
N LEU A 68 20.95 -9.40 -3.15
CA LEU A 68 19.86 -9.98 -2.37
C LEU A 68 18.53 -10.10 -3.14
N LEU A 69 18.28 -9.20 -4.10
CA LEU A 69 17.02 -9.13 -4.85
C LEU A 69 17.06 -9.77 -6.23
N THR A 70 18.24 -10.09 -6.78
CA THR A 70 18.38 -10.52 -8.18
C THR A 70 17.54 -11.77 -8.49
N ALA A 71 17.41 -12.71 -7.55
CA ALA A 71 16.61 -13.91 -7.76
C ALA A 71 15.10 -13.65 -7.77
N SER A 72 14.60 -12.70 -6.96
CA SER A 72 13.17 -12.44 -6.80
C SER A 72 12.66 -11.29 -7.68
N HIS A 73 13.52 -10.31 -7.99
CA HIS A 73 13.18 -9.09 -8.72
C HIS A 73 14.24 -8.78 -9.80
N PRO A 74 14.42 -9.66 -10.79
CA PRO A 74 15.51 -9.54 -11.78
C PRO A 74 15.39 -8.26 -12.62
N SER A 75 14.18 -7.76 -12.88
CA SER A 75 13.92 -6.59 -13.71
C SER A 75 13.86 -5.27 -12.93
N LEU A 76 14.07 -5.28 -11.61
CA LEU A 76 14.01 -4.07 -10.78
C LEU A 76 15.15 -3.12 -11.14
N ASP A 77 14.89 -1.82 -11.23
CA ASP A 77 15.96 -0.82 -11.12
C ASP A 77 16.20 -0.49 -9.65
N VAL A 78 17.23 -1.12 -9.07
CA VAL A 78 17.60 -0.93 -7.66
C VAL A 78 18.09 0.50 -7.41
N GLY A 79 18.75 1.13 -8.37
CA GLY A 79 19.20 2.53 -8.22
C GLY A 79 18.01 3.46 -8.08
N ALA A 80 17.06 3.36 -9.01
CA ALA A 80 15.84 4.17 -8.96
C ALA A 80 14.99 3.89 -7.71
N MET A 81 14.93 2.65 -7.23
CA MET A 81 14.24 2.30 -5.98
C MET A 81 14.91 2.97 -4.77
N LEU A 82 16.23 2.93 -4.67
CA LEU A 82 16.96 3.58 -3.56
C LEU A 82 16.82 5.10 -3.63
N ASP A 83 16.89 5.68 -4.82
CA ASP A 83 16.67 7.12 -5.05
C ASP A 83 15.24 7.53 -4.67
N TYR A 84 14.26 6.67 -4.92
CA TYR A 84 12.89 6.88 -4.45
C TYR A 84 12.86 6.96 -2.92
N TYR A 85 13.30 5.92 -2.22
CA TYR A 85 13.24 5.89 -0.76
C TYR A 85 14.10 6.95 -0.09
N SER A 86 15.24 7.34 -0.67
CA SER A 86 16.07 8.43 -0.12
C SER A 86 15.31 9.77 -0.07
N ARG A 87 14.42 10.02 -1.04
CA ARG A 87 13.64 11.26 -1.16
C ARG A 87 12.33 11.21 -0.38
N THR A 88 11.64 10.06 -0.43
CA THR A 88 10.27 9.93 0.10
C THR A 88 10.21 9.36 1.50
N SER A 89 11.21 8.59 1.92
CA SER A 89 11.24 7.91 3.21
C SER A 89 12.69 7.72 3.68
N PRO A 90 13.37 8.81 4.08
CA PRO A 90 14.79 8.76 4.44
C PRO A 90 15.06 7.82 5.62
N ASP A 91 14.05 7.58 6.45
CA ASP A 91 14.10 6.59 7.51
C ASP A 91 14.17 5.15 6.99
N ILE A 92 13.33 4.81 6.01
CA ILE A 92 13.38 3.50 5.34
C ILE A 92 14.73 3.34 4.64
N HIS A 93 15.23 4.39 4.00
CA HIS A 93 16.55 4.36 3.38
C HIS A 93 17.68 4.07 4.39
N ALA A 94 17.60 4.63 5.60
CA ALA A 94 18.53 4.31 6.68
C ALA A 94 18.37 2.87 7.21
N GLU A 95 17.14 2.36 7.30
CA GLU A 95 16.85 0.97 7.67
C GLU A 95 17.43 -0.02 6.64
N ILE A 96 17.28 0.25 5.34
CA ILE A 96 17.88 -0.54 4.26
C ILE A 96 19.40 -0.69 4.49
N ARG A 97 20.08 0.43 4.76
CA ARG A 97 21.52 0.45 5.03
C ARG A 97 21.87 -0.42 6.25
N THR A 98 21.08 -0.29 7.32
CA THR A 98 21.29 -1.03 8.58
C THR A 98 21.08 -2.53 8.40
N HIS A 99 20.02 -2.96 7.69
CA HIS A 99 19.76 -4.37 7.41
C HIS A 99 20.89 -5.02 6.59
N ILE A 100 21.44 -4.28 5.62
CA ILE A 100 22.52 -4.77 4.76
C ILE A 100 23.86 -4.85 5.52
N GLN A 101 24.24 -3.77 6.20
CA GLN A 101 25.50 -3.73 6.95
C GLN A 101 25.49 -4.70 8.14
N GLY A 102 24.34 -4.83 8.81
CA GLY A 102 24.13 -5.75 9.93
C GLY A 102 23.95 -7.21 9.53
N ARG A 103 23.92 -7.54 8.22
CA ARG A 103 23.65 -8.89 7.69
C ARG A 103 22.42 -9.53 8.33
N ALA A 104 21.35 -8.75 8.47
CA ALA A 104 20.14 -9.21 9.11
C ALA A 104 19.59 -10.45 8.37
N GLU A 105 19.23 -11.50 9.11
CA GLU A 105 18.74 -12.76 8.54
C GLU A 105 17.49 -12.56 7.66
N ASP A 106 16.70 -11.52 7.95
CA ASP A 106 15.47 -11.16 7.26
C ASP A 106 15.65 -10.08 6.18
N ALA A 107 16.88 -9.62 5.92
CA ALA A 107 17.16 -8.51 5.00
C ALA A 107 16.57 -8.75 3.61
N ALA A 108 16.71 -9.95 3.05
CA ALA A 108 16.16 -10.29 1.73
C ALA A 108 14.62 -10.20 1.70
N ALA A 109 13.94 -10.65 2.76
CA ALA A 109 12.48 -10.60 2.85
C ALA A 109 11.98 -9.16 3.06
N TYR A 110 12.68 -8.36 3.86
CA TYR A 110 12.39 -6.94 4.04
C TYR A 110 12.56 -6.16 2.73
N LEU A 111 13.71 -6.31 2.07
CA LEU A 111 13.99 -5.67 0.78
C LEU A 111 13.02 -6.12 -0.30
N GLY A 112 12.62 -7.40 -0.30
CA GLY A 112 11.63 -7.92 -1.24
C GLY A 112 10.29 -7.17 -1.15
N ARG A 113 9.80 -6.91 0.07
CA ARG A 113 8.56 -6.14 0.27
C ARG A 113 8.69 -4.68 -0.19
N LEU A 114 9.85 -4.07 -0.01
CA LEU A 114 10.11 -2.71 -0.50
C LEU A 114 10.17 -2.69 -2.04
N ALA A 115 10.80 -3.69 -2.65
CA ALA A 115 10.84 -3.85 -4.09
C ALA A 115 9.44 -4.05 -4.70
N ASP A 116 8.62 -4.92 -4.10
CA ASP A 116 7.24 -5.14 -4.51
C ASP A 116 6.41 -3.85 -4.47
N HIS A 117 6.56 -3.08 -3.38
CA HIS A 117 5.87 -1.80 -3.24
C HIS A 117 6.33 -0.78 -4.29
N TYR A 118 7.64 -0.61 -4.46
CA TYR A 118 8.19 0.30 -5.45
C TYR A 118 7.74 -0.06 -6.87
N GLN A 119 7.82 -1.34 -7.26
CA GLN A 119 7.35 -1.78 -8.57
C GLN A 119 5.84 -1.58 -8.76
N ARG A 120 5.04 -1.75 -7.70
CA ARG A 120 3.61 -1.45 -7.76
C ARG A 120 3.38 0.02 -8.06
N LEU A 121 4.07 0.92 -7.36
CA LEU A 121 3.98 2.37 -7.61
C LEU A 121 4.47 2.74 -9.00
N ASP A 122 5.58 2.17 -9.45
CA ASP A 122 6.17 2.44 -10.75
C ASP A 122 5.21 2.10 -11.91
N ARG A 123 4.51 0.96 -11.82
CA ARG A 123 3.47 0.57 -12.78
C ARG A 123 2.26 1.51 -12.80
N ILE A 124 1.91 2.08 -11.64
CA ILE A 124 0.79 3.03 -11.52
C ILE A 124 1.20 4.38 -12.12
N ARG A 125 2.44 4.83 -11.90
CA ARG A 125 2.97 6.11 -12.39
C ARG A 125 2.73 6.33 -13.87
N GLU A 126 2.94 5.32 -14.70
CA GLU A 126 2.73 5.41 -16.16
C GLU A 126 1.25 5.34 -16.57
N ARG A 127 0.43 4.59 -15.84
CA ARG A 127 -0.97 4.30 -16.20
C ARG A 127 -1.95 5.32 -15.65
N ASN A 128 -1.67 5.86 -14.47
CA ASN A 128 -2.52 6.76 -13.72
C ASN A 128 -1.67 7.67 -12.81
N PRO A 129 -1.18 8.80 -13.34
CA PRO A 129 -0.31 9.71 -12.59
C PRO A 129 -1.00 10.32 -11.37
N ASP A 130 -2.31 10.59 -11.45
CA ASP A 130 -3.08 11.14 -10.33
C ASP A 130 -3.12 10.15 -9.15
N GLU A 131 -3.33 8.87 -9.42
CA GLU A 131 -3.31 7.84 -8.38
C GLU A 131 -1.90 7.63 -7.81
N PHE A 132 -0.86 7.73 -8.66
CA PHE A 132 0.52 7.71 -8.18
C PHE A 132 0.80 8.85 -7.20
N GLU A 133 0.41 10.08 -7.53
CA GLU A 133 0.59 11.25 -6.64
C GLU A 133 -0.16 11.07 -5.31
N ARG A 134 -1.35 10.46 -5.33
CA ARG A 134 -2.10 10.17 -4.10
C ARG A 134 -1.39 9.16 -3.22
N LEU A 135 -0.88 8.08 -3.80
CA LEU A 135 -0.13 7.06 -3.07
C LEU A 135 1.21 7.61 -2.55
N LEU A 136 1.89 8.44 -3.35
CA LEU A 136 3.10 9.13 -2.93
C LEU A 136 2.86 10.03 -1.71
N ASN A 137 1.76 10.79 -1.70
CA ASN A 137 1.40 11.62 -0.55
C ASN A 137 1.14 10.80 0.71
N LEU A 138 0.54 9.61 0.58
CA LEU A 138 0.37 8.69 1.71
C LEU A 138 1.72 8.16 2.23
N ASP A 139 2.65 7.81 1.34
CA ASP A 139 3.99 7.36 1.72
C ASP A 139 4.77 8.45 2.48
N LEU A 140 4.66 9.71 2.05
CA LEU A 140 5.26 10.85 2.74
C LEU A 140 4.68 11.05 4.15
N LEU A 141 3.36 10.95 4.29
CA LEU A 141 2.70 11.03 5.60
C LEU A 141 3.11 9.86 6.50
N GLU A 142 3.25 8.66 5.95
CA GLU A 142 3.67 7.46 6.68
C GLU A 142 5.11 7.59 7.20
N SER A 143 6.05 8.03 6.35
CA SER A 143 7.43 8.29 6.76
C SER A 143 7.50 9.38 7.84
N ARG A 144 6.75 10.47 7.68
CA ARG A 144 6.71 11.54 8.71
C ARG A 144 6.17 11.03 10.03
N ALA A 145 5.10 10.23 10.01
CA ALA A 145 4.54 9.63 11.22
C ALA A 145 5.55 8.72 11.93
N ARG A 146 6.28 7.86 11.19
CA ARG A 146 7.33 7.01 11.76
C ARG A 146 8.46 7.82 12.39
N MET A 147 8.94 8.84 11.69
CA MET A 147 10.00 9.72 12.19
C MET A 147 9.57 10.39 13.51
N LEU A 148 8.39 10.99 13.55
CA LEU A 148 7.86 11.64 14.75
C LEU A 148 7.64 10.63 15.88
N GLY A 149 7.14 9.44 15.58
CA GLY A 149 6.98 8.36 16.57
C GLY A 149 8.30 7.95 17.21
N ARG A 150 9.36 7.75 16.40
CA ARG A 150 10.71 7.47 16.92
C ARG A 150 11.26 8.62 17.75
N LEU A 151 11.09 9.86 17.31
CA LEU A 151 11.52 11.04 18.08
C LEU A 151 10.84 11.10 19.44
N VAL A 152 9.53 10.81 19.51
CA VAL A 152 8.78 10.77 20.78
C VAL A 152 9.31 9.66 21.70
N LEU A 153 9.54 8.45 21.17
CA LEU A 153 10.08 7.33 21.94
C LEU A 153 11.50 7.61 22.46
N GLN A 154 12.37 8.15 21.61
CA GLN A 154 13.73 8.53 21.98
C GLN A 154 13.75 9.63 23.04
N SER A 155 12.91 10.66 22.88
CA SER A 155 12.77 11.73 23.88
C SER A 155 12.26 11.19 25.22
N GLN A 156 11.29 10.27 25.19
CA GLN A 156 10.76 9.63 26.39
C GLN A 156 11.83 8.77 27.08
N ALA A 157 12.60 7.99 26.33
CA ALA A 157 13.70 7.20 26.86
C ALA A 157 14.77 8.08 27.50
N ALA A 158 15.23 9.13 26.81
CA ALA A 158 16.24 10.06 27.35
C ALA A 158 15.79 10.75 28.64
N LEU A 159 14.51 11.08 28.76
CA LEU A 159 13.92 11.65 29.99
C LEU A 159 13.83 10.62 31.13
N ASN A 160 13.49 9.37 30.82
CA ASN A 160 13.37 8.29 31.82
C ASN A 160 14.75 7.85 32.33
N ASP A 161 15.73 7.75 31.44
CA ASP A 161 17.08 7.27 31.72
C ASP A 161 17.98 8.37 32.30
N GLY A 162 17.49 9.61 32.37
CA GLY A 162 18.24 10.76 32.88
C GLY A 162 19.40 11.19 32.00
N THR A 163 19.43 10.76 30.72
CA THR A 163 20.50 11.06 29.76
C THR A 163 20.24 12.34 28.97
N ALA A 164 19.18 13.09 29.31
CA ALA A 164 18.82 14.33 28.65
C ALA A 164 19.62 15.51 29.23
N ASP A 165 20.51 16.10 28.43
CA ASP A 165 21.31 17.28 28.80
C ASP A 165 20.44 18.47 29.22
N ASP A 166 19.32 18.69 28.52
CA ASP A 166 18.28 19.67 28.87
C ASP A 166 16.90 19.02 28.87
N ALA A 167 16.49 18.56 30.04
CA ALA A 167 15.20 17.90 30.22
C ALA A 167 13.99 18.79 29.87
N ALA A 168 14.10 20.11 30.02
CA ALA A 168 13.01 21.03 29.69
C ALA A 168 12.87 21.18 28.17
N ALA A 169 14.00 21.36 27.46
CA ALA A 169 14.01 21.40 26.01
C ALA A 169 13.53 20.07 25.38
N VAL A 170 13.99 18.93 25.91
CA VAL A 170 13.55 17.60 25.43
C VAL A 170 12.05 17.41 25.64
N ARG A 171 11.47 17.83 26.78
CA ARG A 171 10.02 17.79 27.00
C ARG A 171 9.27 18.67 26.02
N ALA A 172 9.75 19.89 25.76
CA ALA A 172 9.12 20.80 24.80
C ALA A 172 9.16 20.23 23.37
N ALA A 173 10.29 19.68 22.94
CA ALA A 173 10.44 19.02 21.65
C ALA A 173 9.52 17.80 21.52
N MET A 174 9.43 16.98 22.57
CA MET A 174 8.53 15.82 22.61
C MET A 174 7.05 16.24 22.49
N THR A 175 6.62 17.30 23.19
CA THR A 175 5.23 17.79 23.08
C THR A 175 4.91 18.27 21.67
N ARG A 176 5.81 19.06 21.05
CA ARG A 176 5.66 19.48 19.65
C ARG A 176 5.58 18.28 18.70
N ALA A 177 6.44 17.28 18.90
CA ALA A 177 6.44 16.07 18.09
C ALA A 177 5.12 15.27 18.24
N LYS A 178 4.53 15.22 19.44
CA LYS A 178 3.22 14.58 19.68
C LYS A 178 2.07 15.32 18.99
N GLU A 179 2.06 16.65 19.07
CA GLU A 179 1.06 17.48 18.40
C GLU A 179 1.16 17.35 16.87
N GLU A 180 2.38 17.39 16.34
CA GLU A 180 2.60 17.21 14.91
C GLU A 180 2.22 15.79 14.46
N LEU A 181 2.60 14.76 15.23
CA LEU A 181 2.25 13.37 14.93
C LEU A 181 0.74 13.20 14.86
N ARG A 182 -0.01 13.78 15.81
CA ARG A 182 -1.46 13.79 15.78
C ARG A 182 -1.98 14.40 14.47
N GLY A 183 -1.50 15.58 14.07
CA GLY A 183 -1.93 16.22 12.83
C GLY A 183 -1.54 15.46 11.55
N VAL A 184 -0.43 14.70 11.56
CA VAL A 184 -0.06 13.80 10.46
C VAL A 184 -1.01 12.60 10.39
N LEU A 185 -1.33 11.99 11.54
CA LEU A 185 -2.24 10.84 11.61
C LEU A 185 -3.67 11.21 11.20
N GLU A 186 -4.16 12.37 11.63
CA GLU A 186 -5.47 12.91 11.21
C GLU A 186 -5.52 13.11 9.70
N ARG A 187 -4.51 13.77 9.10
CA ARG A 187 -4.42 13.93 7.64
C ARG A 187 -4.35 12.61 6.89
N ALA A 188 -3.56 11.64 7.38
CA ALA A 188 -3.44 10.34 6.75
C ALA A 188 -4.76 9.55 6.81
N PHE A 189 -5.49 9.64 7.93
CA PHE A 189 -6.80 9.05 8.08
C PHE A 189 -7.81 9.66 7.09
N ASP A 190 -7.89 10.99 7.04
CA ASP A 190 -8.81 11.71 6.15
C ASP A 190 -8.52 11.42 4.67
N ASN A 191 -7.24 11.40 4.28
CA ASN A 191 -6.83 11.01 2.93
C ASN A 191 -7.27 9.58 2.61
N THR A 192 -7.07 8.64 3.53
CA THR A 192 -7.47 7.24 3.33
C THR A 192 -8.99 7.11 3.18
N GLN A 193 -9.76 7.82 4.01
CA GLN A 193 -11.22 7.86 3.91
C GLN A 193 -11.69 8.45 2.56
N GLN A 194 -11.07 9.54 2.12
CA GLN A 194 -11.38 10.15 0.82
C GLN A 194 -11.02 9.21 -0.34
N ASN A 195 -9.90 8.50 -0.25
CA ASN A 195 -9.50 7.48 -1.23
C ASN A 195 -10.52 6.36 -1.31
N GLN A 196 -10.92 5.79 -0.18
CA GLN A 196 -11.95 4.74 -0.12
C GLN A 196 -13.28 5.20 -0.73
N ARG A 197 -13.71 6.44 -0.46
CA ARG A 197 -14.95 6.99 -1.05
C ARG A 197 -14.86 7.14 -2.56
N ILE A 198 -13.72 7.59 -3.08
CA ILE A 198 -13.51 7.72 -4.53
C ILE A 198 -13.55 6.35 -5.20
N GLU A 199 -12.87 5.35 -4.62
CA GLU A 199 -12.89 3.98 -5.16
C GLU A 199 -14.28 3.36 -5.11
N LEU A 200 -15.04 3.56 -4.02
CA LEU A 200 -16.43 3.09 -3.96
C LEU A 200 -17.28 3.71 -5.06
N ASN A 201 -17.19 5.03 -5.27
CA ASN A 201 -17.94 5.70 -6.32
C ASN A 201 -17.57 5.19 -7.72
N ARG A 202 -16.28 4.91 -7.95
CA ARG A 202 -15.79 4.32 -9.20
C ARG A 202 -16.37 2.92 -9.41
N LEU A 203 -16.27 2.04 -8.41
CA LEU A 203 -16.78 0.68 -8.48
C LEU A 203 -18.30 0.65 -8.68
N GLU A 204 -19.04 1.55 -8.02
CA GLU A 204 -20.47 1.71 -8.26
C GLU A 204 -20.78 2.11 -9.70
N ALA A 205 -20.00 3.04 -10.28
CA ALA A 205 -20.18 3.44 -11.67
C ALA A 205 -19.87 2.28 -12.64
N GLU A 206 -18.81 1.51 -12.39
CA GLU A 206 -18.47 0.32 -13.17
C GLU A 206 -19.58 -0.74 -13.09
N LEU A 207 -20.15 -0.99 -11.91
CA LEU A 207 -21.28 -1.92 -11.72
C LEU A 207 -22.54 -1.45 -12.46
N ARG A 208 -22.86 -0.14 -12.42
CA ARG A 208 -24.00 0.41 -13.18
C ARG A 208 -23.80 0.21 -14.68
N THR A 209 -22.60 0.46 -15.20
CA THR A 209 -22.26 0.21 -16.60
C THR A 209 -22.42 -1.26 -16.97
N MET A 210 -21.88 -2.18 -16.15
CA MET A 210 -22.01 -3.62 -16.39
C MET A 210 -23.48 -4.06 -16.41
N ARG A 211 -24.31 -3.55 -15.49
CA ARG A 211 -25.74 -3.83 -15.48
C ARG A 211 -26.42 -3.33 -16.76
N ARG A 212 -26.10 -2.11 -17.20
CA ARG A 212 -26.61 -1.56 -18.47
C ARG A 212 -26.26 -2.46 -19.66
N LEU A 213 -25.04 -2.96 -19.73
CA LEU A 213 -24.59 -3.86 -20.81
C LEU A 213 -25.35 -5.20 -20.79
N LEU A 214 -25.65 -5.74 -19.60
CA LEU A 214 -26.46 -6.94 -19.46
C LEU A 214 -27.90 -6.71 -19.93
N ASP A 215 -28.52 -5.59 -19.53
CA ASP A 215 -29.87 -5.23 -19.94
C ASP A 215 -29.95 -4.99 -21.46
N GLU A 216 -28.95 -4.32 -22.04
CA GLU A 216 -28.83 -4.15 -23.50
C GLU A 216 -28.69 -5.50 -24.22
N ARG A 217 -27.91 -6.42 -23.68
CA ARG A 217 -27.74 -7.76 -24.24
C ARG A 217 -29.03 -8.58 -24.14
N ALA A 218 -29.75 -8.47 -23.03
CA ALA A 218 -31.03 -9.12 -22.84
C ALA A 218 -32.09 -8.57 -23.81
N ALA A 219 -32.15 -7.25 -23.99
CA ALA A 219 -33.05 -6.61 -24.97
C ALA A 219 -32.72 -7.02 -26.41
N LYS A 220 -31.43 -7.21 -26.74
CA LYS A 220 -30.97 -7.68 -28.06
C LYS A 220 -30.92 -9.20 -28.20
N ARG A 221 -31.45 -9.97 -27.24
CA ARG A 221 -31.33 -11.43 -27.19
C ARG A 221 -31.72 -12.09 -28.51
N ASP A 222 -32.90 -11.78 -29.03
CA ASP A 222 -33.42 -12.45 -30.22
C ASP A 222 -32.62 -12.08 -31.48
N LEU A 223 -32.16 -10.83 -31.57
CA LEU A 223 -31.26 -10.38 -32.64
C LEU A 223 -29.92 -11.14 -32.59
N ILE A 224 -29.32 -11.23 -31.40
CA ILE A 224 -28.05 -11.94 -31.17
C ILE A 224 -28.20 -13.42 -31.55
N ILE A 225 -29.29 -14.07 -31.13
CA ILE A 225 -29.56 -15.48 -31.45
C ILE A 225 -29.74 -15.66 -32.97
N ARG A 226 -30.53 -14.80 -33.64
CA ARG A 226 -30.74 -14.87 -35.09
C ARG A 226 -29.43 -14.70 -35.87
N GLN A 227 -28.62 -13.71 -35.51
CA GLN A 227 -27.35 -13.47 -36.16
C GLN A 227 -26.39 -14.65 -35.97
N ARG A 228 -26.34 -15.20 -34.75
CA ARG A 228 -25.52 -16.39 -34.47
C ARG A 228 -26.01 -17.64 -35.21
N PHE A 229 -27.32 -17.80 -35.37
CA PHE A 229 -27.91 -18.88 -36.15
C PHE A 229 -27.49 -18.78 -37.62
N ILE A 230 -27.58 -17.58 -38.22
CA ILE A 230 -27.17 -17.34 -39.61
C ILE A 230 -25.68 -17.63 -39.79
N GLU A 231 -24.83 -17.16 -38.88
CA GLU A 231 -23.37 -17.44 -38.91
C GLU A 231 -23.04 -18.93 -38.92
N LEU A 232 -23.81 -19.75 -38.19
CA LEU A 232 -23.54 -21.18 -38.03
C LEU A 232 -24.19 -22.04 -39.11
N CYS A 233 -25.38 -21.66 -39.57
CA CYS A 233 -26.18 -22.48 -40.49
C CYS A 233 -26.18 -21.96 -41.93
N GLY A 234 -25.76 -20.72 -42.17
CA GLY A 234 -25.75 -20.07 -43.49
C GLY A 234 -27.15 -19.72 -44.04
N GLN A 235 -28.19 -19.79 -43.22
CA GLN A 235 -29.58 -19.57 -43.58
C GLN A 235 -30.31 -18.76 -42.49
N GLU A 236 -31.39 -18.08 -42.85
CA GLU A 236 -32.20 -17.31 -41.89
C GLU A 236 -32.84 -18.21 -40.82
N MET A 237 -32.94 -17.69 -39.60
CA MET A 237 -33.58 -18.41 -38.50
C MET A 237 -35.10 -18.50 -38.75
N PRO A 238 -35.70 -19.70 -38.72
CA PRO A 238 -37.13 -19.86 -38.96
C PRO A 238 -37.94 -19.05 -37.94
N ALA A 239 -39.02 -18.42 -38.40
CA ALA A 239 -39.93 -17.70 -37.53
C ALA A 239 -40.51 -18.65 -36.48
N ALA A 240 -40.53 -18.22 -35.21
CA ALA A 240 -41.20 -18.98 -34.16
C ALA A 240 -42.66 -19.22 -34.57
N ALA A 241 -43.11 -20.47 -34.55
CA ALA A 241 -44.50 -20.82 -34.83
C ALA A 241 -45.41 -20.05 -33.85
N THR A 242 -46.08 -19.01 -34.33
CA THR A 242 -47.17 -18.36 -33.61
C THR A 242 -48.24 -19.41 -33.38
N ALA A 243 -48.46 -19.78 -32.11
CA ALA A 243 -49.56 -20.65 -31.74
C ALA A 243 -50.87 -20.04 -32.29
N PRO A 244 -51.70 -20.83 -33.00
CA PRO A 244 -52.97 -20.33 -33.52
C PRO A 244 -53.85 -19.85 -32.36
N PRO A 245 -54.66 -18.78 -32.55
CA PRO A 245 -55.55 -18.31 -31.50
C PRO A 245 -56.47 -19.44 -31.07
N ALA A 246 -56.57 -19.65 -29.75
CA ALA A 246 -57.42 -20.66 -29.16
C ALA A 246 -58.86 -20.46 -29.67
N ALA A 247 -59.36 -21.44 -30.44
CA ALA A 247 -60.75 -21.48 -30.85
C ALA A 247 -61.62 -21.53 -29.58
N THR A 248 -62.43 -20.48 -29.40
CA THR A 248 -63.38 -20.38 -28.29
C THR A 248 -64.58 -21.28 -28.62
N PRO A 249 -64.99 -22.21 -27.73
CA PRO A 249 -66.28 -22.88 -27.83
C PRO A 249 -67.44 -21.97 -27.38
#